data_AF-A0A2Z6AIL0-F1
#
_entry.id   AF-A0A2Z6AIL0-F1
#
_cell.length_a   1.000
_cell.length_b   1.000
_cell.length_c   1.000
_cell.angle_alpha   90.00
_cell.angle_beta   90.00
_cell.angle_gamma   90.00
#
_symmetry.space_group_name_H-M   'P 1'
#
loop_
_entity.id
_entity.type
_entity.pdbx_description
1 polymer ?
#
loop_
_entity_poly.entity_id
_entity_poly.type
_entity_poly.pdbx_seq_one_letter_code
_entity_poly.pdbx_strand_id
1 'polypeptide(L)'
;MTGLDRYAPLADEAAAAVLRREAQYPALIGAGKLSADQAAQEIRVWRAIAADWRWVVSLDRVEAPSATLAEKVEALEESTSRAERAMRRAFARSDSSVQEAWAKDMPMAEMTSRYGDATAPFFTEWERYWCFADLLDWYRRDLPTSERPGIAHYLDQQARDNRAGRVAA
;
A
#
# COMPACT_ATOMS: atom_id res chain seq x y z
N MET A 1 -9.50 -8.43 17.82
CA MET A 1 -8.60 -8.07 16.71
C MET A 1 -7.59 -9.17 16.54
N THR A 2 -7.56 -9.80 15.37
CA THR A 2 -6.49 -10.76 15.06
C THR A 2 -5.23 -9.97 14.70
N GLY A 3 -4.05 -10.60 14.76
CA GLY A 3 -2.80 -9.97 14.34
C GLY A 3 -2.78 -9.53 12.86
N LEU A 4 -3.80 -9.89 12.07
CA LEU A 4 -3.95 -9.57 10.65
C LEU A 4 -4.66 -8.22 10.42
N ASP A 5 -5.52 -7.78 11.36
CA ASP A 5 -6.29 -6.53 11.23
C ASP A 5 -5.36 -5.31 11.12
N ARG A 6 -4.14 -5.39 11.67
CA ARG A 6 -3.12 -4.33 11.56
C ARG A 6 -2.67 -4.05 10.13
N TYR A 7 -2.92 -4.99 9.21
CA TYR A 7 -2.58 -4.86 7.78
C TYR A 7 -3.75 -4.40 6.92
N ALA A 8 -4.93 -4.15 7.51
CA ALA A 8 -6.08 -3.62 6.79
C ALA A 8 -5.74 -2.35 5.97
N PRO A 9 -4.96 -1.37 6.47
CA PRO A 9 -4.58 -0.20 5.67
C PRO A 9 -3.83 -0.55 4.38
N LEU A 10 -3.01 -1.60 4.39
CA LEU A 10 -2.26 -2.04 3.20
C LEU A 10 -3.19 -2.69 2.17
N ALA A 11 -4.15 -3.50 2.63
CA ALA A 11 -5.16 -4.10 1.75
C ALA A 11 -6.08 -3.04 1.15
N ASP A 12 -6.51 -2.07 1.95
CA ASP A 12 -7.37 -0.97 1.53
C ASP A 12 -6.65 -0.09 0.49
N GLU A 13 -5.39 0.27 0.72
CA GLU A 13 -4.63 1.08 -0.24
C GLU A 13 -4.35 0.31 -1.54
N ALA A 14 -4.05 -1.00 -1.47
CA ALA A 14 -3.88 -1.81 -2.67
C ALA A 14 -5.17 -1.89 -3.51
N ALA A 15 -6.34 -2.03 -2.86
CA ALA A 15 -7.64 -2.00 -3.53
C ALA A 15 -7.95 -0.60 -4.10
N ALA A 16 -7.70 0.47 -3.35
CA ALA A 16 -7.88 1.84 -3.80
C ALA A 16 -6.97 2.17 -5.00
N ALA A 17 -5.76 1.60 -5.05
CA ALA A 17 -4.82 1.75 -6.14
C ALA A 17 -5.32 1.10 -7.45
N VAL A 18 -6.10 0.01 -7.38
CA VAL A 18 -6.80 -0.55 -8.55
C VAL A 18 -7.89 0.42 -9.02
N LEU A 19 -8.77 0.85 -8.12
CA LEU A 19 -9.90 1.73 -8.45
C LEU A 19 -9.44 3.04 -9.10
N ARG A 20 -8.37 3.66 -8.58
CA ARG A 20 -7.81 4.89 -9.17
C ARG A 20 -7.32 4.68 -10.60
N ARG A 21 -6.70 3.54 -10.90
CA ARG A 21 -6.23 3.21 -12.25
C ARG A 21 -7.38 2.95 -13.20
N GLU A 22 -8.36 2.17 -12.78
CA GLU A 22 -9.57 1.90 -13.56
C GLU A 22 -10.34 3.19 -13.89
N ALA A 23 -10.36 4.15 -12.97
CA ALA A 23 -10.98 5.46 -13.19
C ALA A 23 -10.15 6.38 -14.11
N GLN A 24 -8.81 6.40 -13.97
CA GLN A 24 -7.95 7.36 -14.67
C GLN A 24 -7.52 6.91 -16.07
N TYR A 25 -7.31 5.60 -16.26
CA TYR A 25 -6.67 5.07 -17.47
C TYR A 25 -7.49 5.26 -18.75
N PRO A 26 -8.85 5.16 -18.74
CA PRO A 26 -9.63 5.44 -19.94
C PRO A 26 -9.36 6.83 -20.54
N ALA A 27 -9.23 7.86 -19.69
CA ALA A 27 -8.92 9.22 -20.15
C ALA A 27 -7.49 9.34 -20.69
N LEU A 28 -6.52 8.64 -20.09
CA LEU A 28 -5.12 8.63 -20.56
C LEU A 28 -4.97 7.91 -21.91
N ILE A 29 -5.70 6.81 -22.10
CA ILE A 29 -5.76 6.09 -23.38
C ILE A 29 -6.39 6.98 -24.45
N GLY A 30 -7.53 7.59 -24.16
CA GLY A 30 -8.19 8.53 -25.08
C GLY A 30 -7.29 9.72 -25.47
N ALA A 31 -6.41 10.16 -24.57
CA ALA A 31 -5.43 11.21 -24.82
C ALA A 31 -4.12 10.73 -25.49
N GLY A 32 -3.97 9.44 -25.80
CA GLY A 32 -2.76 8.87 -26.39
C GLY A 32 -1.54 8.86 -25.45
N LYS A 33 -1.74 9.02 -24.14
CA LYS A 33 -0.68 9.08 -23.12
C LYS A 33 -0.34 7.72 -22.51
N LEU A 34 -1.17 6.72 -22.77
CA LEU A 34 -1.04 5.35 -22.26
C LEU A 34 -1.61 4.39 -23.31
N SER A 35 -0.92 3.29 -23.62
CA SER A 35 -1.48 2.26 -24.50
C SER A 35 -2.49 1.39 -23.74
N ALA A 36 -3.47 0.83 -24.45
CA ALA A 36 -4.44 -0.09 -23.84
C ALA A 36 -3.76 -1.33 -23.24
N ASP A 37 -2.73 -1.86 -23.91
CA ASP A 37 -1.97 -3.02 -23.42
C ASP A 37 -1.21 -2.71 -22.13
N GLN A 38 -0.57 -1.54 -22.05
CA GLN A 38 0.11 -1.10 -20.84
C GLN A 38 -0.88 -0.90 -19.69
N ALA A 39 -2.04 -0.28 -19.96
CA ALA A 39 -3.09 -0.08 -18.98
C ALA A 39 -3.61 -1.41 -18.41
N ALA A 40 -3.86 -2.39 -19.30
CA ALA A 40 -4.32 -3.72 -18.92
C ALA A 40 -3.27 -4.48 -18.10
N GLN A 41 -2.00 -4.41 -18.50
CA GLN A 41 -0.88 -4.98 -17.78
C GLN A 41 -0.77 -4.43 -16.35
N GLU A 42 -0.80 -3.10 -16.20
CA GLU A 42 -0.70 -2.47 -14.89
C GLU A 42 -1.91 -2.81 -13.99
N ILE A 43 -3.14 -2.78 -14.54
CA ILE A 43 -4.33 -3.18 -13.78
C ILE A 43 -4.25 -4.64 -13.34
N ARG A 44 -3.75 -5.55 -14.20
CA ARG A 44 -3.55 -6.96 -13.85
C ARG A 44 -2.63 -7.12 -12.64
N VAL A 45 -1.49 -6.43 -12.65
CA VAL A 45 -0.51 -6.49 -11.55
C VAL A 45 -1.11 -5.96 -10.25
N TRP A 46 -1.80 -4.82 -10.30
CA TRP A 46 -2.43 -4.23 -9.11
C TRP A 46 -3.58 -5.07 -8.55
N ARG A 47 -4.36 -5.74 -9.40
CA ARG A 47 -5.37 -6.70 -8.95
C ARG A 47 -4.74 -7.91 -8.25
N ALA A 48 -3.60 -8.40 -8.73
CA ALA A 48 -2.86 -9.47 -8.06
C ALA A 48 -2.37 -9.02 -6.68
N ILE A 49 -1.82 -7.81 -6.57
CA ILE A 49 -1.38 -7.23 -5.28
C ILE A 49 -2.57 -7.09 -4.32
N ALA A 50 -3.69 -6.54 -4.78
CA ALA A 50 -4.88 -6.37 -3.95
C ALA A 50 -5.45 -7.72 -3.47
N ALA A 51 -5.42 -8.76 -4.31
CA ALA A 51 -5.85 -10.10 -3.94
C ALA A 51 -4.95 -10.74 -2.86
N ASP A 52 -3.62 -10.59 -2.99
CA ASP A 52 -2.68 -11.08 -1.98
C ASP A 52 -2.91 -10.42 -0.62
N TRP A 53 -3.09 -9.09 -0.61
CA TRP A 53 -3.27 -8.35 0.65
C TRP A 53 -4.65 -8.54 1.27
N ARG A 54 -5.68 -8.74 0.46
CA ARG A 54 -6.97 -9.21 0.96
C ARG A 54 -6.82 -10.57 1.62
N TRP A 55 -6.11 -11.51 1.00
CA TRP A 55 -5.84 -12.81 1.59
C TRP A 55 -5.05 -12.71 2.90
N VAL A 56 -4.09 -11.78 3.00
CA VAL A 56 -3.38 -11.52 4.26
C VAL A 56 -4.33 -11.12 5.38
N VAL A 57 -5.30 -10.25 5.11
CA VAL A 57 -6.20 -9.73 6.15
C VAL A 57 -7.34 -10.68 6.45
N SER A 58 -7.96 -11.29 5.45
CA SER A 58 -9.17 -12.12 5.64
C SER A 58 -8.89 -13.63 5.74
N LEU A 59 -7.69 -14.09 5.38
CA LEU A 59 -7.36 -15.50 5.15
C LEU A 59 -8.21 -16.20 4.07
N ASP A 60 -9.03 -15.43 3.34
CA ASP A 60 -9.84 -15.91 2.22
C ASP A 60 -9.12 -15.63 0.90
N ARG A 61 -8.71 -16.71 0.22
CA ARG A 61 -8.01 -16.59 -1.05
C ARG A 61 -8.99 -16.19 -2.15
N VAL A 62 -8.70 -15.09 -2.84
CA VAL A 62 -9.48 -14.62 -3.98
C VAL A 62 -8.74 -14.95 -5.27
N GLU A 63 -9.45 -15.49 -6.26
CA GLU A 63 -8.88 -15.68 -7.59
C GLU A 63 -8.65 -14.31 -8.25
N ALA A 64 -7.42 -14.07 -8.66
CA ALA A 64 -7.03 -12.93 -9.46
C ALA A 64 -6.04 -13.39 -10.54
N PRO A 65 -5.98 -12.70 -11.69
CA PRO A 65 -4.94 -12.92 -12.67
C PRO A 65 -3.56 -12.91 -12.02
N SER A 66 -2.75 -13.95 -12.27
CA SER A 66 -1.42 -14.05 -11.68
C SER A 66 -0.51 -12.94 -12.18
N ALA A 67 0.31 -12.38 -11.29
CA ALA A 67 1.45 -11.53 -11.64
C ALA A 67 2.72 -12.07 -10.99
N THR A 68 3.85 -11.92 -11.68
CA THR A 68 5.14 -12.37 -11.17
C THR A 68 5.60 -11.45 -10.02
N LEU A 69 6.50 -11.95 -9.17
CA LEU A 69 7.06 -11.13 -8.10
C LEU A 69 7.77 -9.87 -8.63
N ALA A 70 8.53 -10.02 -9.72
CA ALA A 70 9.23 -8.90 -10.36
C ALA A 70 8.26 -7.80 -10.82
N GLU A 71 7.14 -8.19 -11.45
CA GLU A 71 6.10 -7.25 -11.88
C GLU A 71 5.50 -6.48 -10.69
N LYS A 72 5.24 -7.17 -9.57
CA LYS A 72 4.69 -6.53 -8.36
C LYS A 72 5.68 -5.55 -7.74
N VAL A 73 6.95 -5.93 -7.65
CA VAL A 73 8.03 -5.07 -7.14
C VAL A 73 8.17 -3.82 -8.00
N GLU A 74 8.26 -3.96 -9.33
CA GLU A 74 8.39 -2.82 -10.25
C GLU A 74 7.20 -1.85 -10.12
N ALA A 75 5.98 -2.38 -10.10
CA ALA A 75 4.76 -1.56 -9.96
C ALA A 75 4.72 -0.80 -8.62
N LEU A 76 5.23 -1.40 -7.55
CA LEU A 76 5.30 -0.79 -6.21
C LEU A 76 6.46 0.21 -6.10
N GLU A 77 7.60 -0.04 -6.72
CA GLU A 77 8.70 0.93 -6.81
C GLU A 77 8.25 2.22 -7.51
N GLU A 78 7.58 2.08 -8.65
CA GLU A 78 7.04 3.23 -9.36
C GLU A 78 6.00 3.97 -8.52
N SER A 79 5.07 3.25 -7.88
CA SER A 79 4.01 3.87 -7.07
C SER A 79 4.56 4.54 -5.81
N THR A 80 5.57 3.94 -5.19
CA THR A 80 6.32 4.54 -4.07
C THR A 80 6.99 5.84 -4.50
N SER A 81 7.67 5.86 -5.65
CA SER A 81 8.30 7.08 -6.20
C SER A 81 7.26 8.17 -6.55
N ARG A 82 6.10 7.79 -7.09
CA ARG A 82 5.00 8.74 -7.38
C ARG A 82 4.40 9.30 -6.09
N ALA A 83 4.17 8.45 -5.09
CA ALA A 83 3.64 8.84 -3.79
C ALA A 83 4.61 9.72 -2.99
N GLU A 84 5.91 9.42 -3.01
CA GLU A 84 6.93 10.27 -2.39
C GLU A 84 6.91 11.68 -2.98
N ARG A 85 6.83 11.80 -4.31
CA ARG A 85 6.71 13.09 -4.99
C ARG A 85 5.42 13.81 -4.62
N ALA A 86 4.31 13.09 -4.45
CA ALA A 86 3.04 13.67 -4.00
C ALA A 86 3.13 14.16 -2.55
N MET A 87 3.67 13.36 -1.64
CA MET A 87 3.92 13.70 -0.24
C MET A 87 4.81 14.93 -0.11
N ARG A 88 5.95 14.98 -0.82
CA ARG A 88 6.85 16.15 -0.81
C ARG A 88 6.14 17.42 -1.30
N ARG A 89 5.30 17.32 -2.34
CA ARG A 89 4.49 18.46 -2.82
C ARG A 89 3.41 18.87 -1.83
N ALA A 90 2.75 17.92 -1.18
CA ALA A 90 1.75 18.20 -0.15
C ALA A 90 2.38 18.91 1.04
N PHE A 91 3.55 18.44 1.50
CA PHE A 91 4.32 19.10 2.55
C PHE A 91 4.73 20.53 2.16
N ALA A 92 5.29 20.73 0.97
CA ALA A 92 5.69 22.06 0.50
C ALA A 92 4.52 23.06 0.37
N ARG A 93 3.29 22.56 0.22
CA ARG A 93 2.06 23.37 0.15
C ARG A 93 1.33 23.49 1.48
N SER A 94 1.78 22.77 2.51
CA SER A 94 1.16 22.81 3.83
C SER A 94 1.39 24.16 4.50
N ASP A 95 0.53 24.51 5.44
CA ASP A 95 0.65 25.74 6.22
C ASP A 95 2.01 25.82 6.93
N SER A 96 2.58 27.03 7.06
CA SER A 96 3.89 27.19 7.71
C SER A 96 3.91 26.66 9.14
N SER A 97 2.77 26.73 9.85
CA SER A 97 2.63 26.16 11.20
C SER A 97 2.75 24.63 11.21
N VAL A 98 2.24 23.94 10.19
CA VAL A 98 2.38 22.49 10.01
C VAL A 98 3.84 22.14 9.69
N GLN A 99 4.49 22.91 8.82
CA GLN A 99 5.89 22.71 8.47
C GLN A 99 6.82 22.92 9.68
N GLU A 100 6.59 23.97 10.47
CA GLU A 100 7.36 24.26 11.68
C GLU A 100 7.16 23.20 12.77
N ALA A 101 5.92 22.73 12.96
CA ALA A 101 5.63 21.67 13.92
C ALA A 101 6.31 20.36 13.52
N TRP A 102 6.29 20.01 12.23
CA TRP A 102 7.00 18.86 11.70
C TRP A 102 8.51 18.96 11.92
N ALA A 103 9.11 20.13 11.67
CA ALA A 103 10.55 20.36 11.86
C ALA A 103 11.00 20.28 13.34
N LYS A 104 10.05 20.34 14.28
CA LYS A 104 10.29 20.18 15.73
C LYS A 104 9.98 18.77 16.23
N ASP A 105 9.82 17.81 15.32
CA ASP A 105 9.46 16.42 15.63
C ASP A 105 8.15 16.32 16.46
N MET A 106 7.20 17.24 16.25
CA MET A 106 5.92 17.19 16.94
C MET A 106 5.16 15.91 16.54
N PRO A 107 4.61 15.15 17.50
CA PRO A 107 3.80 13.97 17.19
C PRO A 107 2.62 14.31 16.27
N MET A 108 2.35 13.47 15.27
CA MET A 108 1.25 13.69 14.32
C MET A 108 -0.11 13.87 15.02
N ALA A 109 -0.39 13.11 16.07
CA ALA A 109 -1.62 13.25 16.86
C ALA A 109 -1.75 14.64 17.50
N GLU A 110 -0.64 15.24 17.94
CA GLU A 110 -0.62 16.60 18.50
C GLU A 110 -0.81 17.64 17.39
N MET A 111 -0.17 17.44 16.23
CA MET A 111 -0.37 18.31 15.07
C MET A 111 -1.83 18.31 14.60
N THR A 112 -2.47 17.14 14.50
CA THR A 112 -3.89 17.03 14.15
C THR A 112 -4.78 17.72 15.19
N SER A 113 -4.48 17.57 16.48
CA SER A 113 -5.22 18.23 17.55
C SER A 113 -5.13 19.77 17.47
N ARG A 114 -3.95 20.31 17.13
CA ARG A 114 -3.70 21.77 17.10
C ARG A 114 -4.13 22.44 15.79
N TYR A 115 -3.87 21.79 14.67
CA TYR A 115 -3.99 22.40 13.34
C TYR A 115 -5.16 21.79 12.52
N GLY A 116 -5.80 20.74 13.03
CA GLY A 116 -6.98 20.12 12.43
C GLY A 116 -6.81 19.82 10.94
N ASP A 117 -7.78 20.27 10.15
CA ASP A 117 -7.86 20.07 8.71
C ASP A 117 -6.62 20.55 7.93
N ALA A 118 -5.83 21.48 8.47
CA ALA A 118 -4.59 21.93 7.82
C ALA A 118 -3.55 20.81 7.70
N THR A 119 -3.60 19.79 8.56
CA THR A 119 -2.70 18.63 8.49
C THR A 119 -3.14 17.59 7.46
N ALA A 120 -4.44 17.54 7.16
CA ALA A 120 -5.05 16.42 6.43
C ALA A 120 -4.44 16.18 5.04
N PRO A 121 -4.17 17.19 4.19
CA PRO A 121 -3.60 16.94 2.86
C PRO A 121 -2.19 16.33 2.91
N PHE A 122 -1.35 16.77 3.84
CA PHE A 122 -0.01 16.22 4.00
C PHE A 122 -0.07 14.81 4.62
N PHE A 123 -0.87 14.61 5.66
CA PHE A 123 -0.97 13.32 6.33
C PHE A 123 -1.56 12.24 5.43
N THR A 124 -2.55 12.59 4.59
CA THR A 124 -3.09 11.68 3.58
C THR A 124 -2.03 11.16 2.62
N GLU A 125 -1.16 12.05 2.10
CA GLU A 125 -0.10 11.63 1.17
C GLU A 125 1.06 10.93 1.90
N TRP A 126 1.33 11.28 3.15
CA TRP A 126 2.31 10.59 4.00
C TRP A 126 1.88 9.15 4.29
N GLU A 127 0.63 8.94 4.70
CA GLU A 127 0.05 7.61 4.95
C GLU A 127 0.09 6.75 3.69
N ARG A 128 -0.31 7.33 2.54
CA ARG A 128 -0.24 6.64 1.26
C ARG A 128 1.18 6.23 0.88
N TYR A 129 2.16 7.12 1.09
CA TYR A 129 3.56 6.80 0.84
C TYR A 129 4.01 5.59 1.67
N TRP A 130 3.73 5.59 2.97
CA TRP A 130 4.14 4.49 3.84
C TRP A 130 3.39 3.20 3.55
N CYS A 131 2.12 3.27 3.14
CA CYS A 131 1.42 2.08 2.66
C CYS A 131 2.15 1.45 1.46
N PHE A 132 2.54 2.23 0.46
CA PHE A 132 3.31 1.68 -0.67
C PHE A 132 4.69 1.19 -0.29
N ALA A 133 5.40 1.92 0.59
CA ALA A 133 6.71 1.51 1.07
C ALA A 133 6.64 0.18 1.83
N ASP A 134 5.63 -0.01 2.68
CA ASP A 134 5.41 -1.25 3.42
C ASP A 134 5.01 -2.41 2.51
N LEU A 135 4.09 -2.18 1.56
CA LEU A 135 3.76 -3.15 0.51
C LEU A 135 5.03 -3.61 -0.22
N LEU A 136 5.87 -2.66 -0.64
CA LEU A 136 7.12 -2.92 -1.33
C LEU A 136 8.12 -3.70 -0.48
N ASP A 137 8.30 -3.34 0.80
CA ASP A 137 9.19 -4.06 1.71
C ASP A 137 8.77 -5.53 1.82
N TRP A 138 7.47 -5.81 1.96
CA TRP A 138 6.97 -7.19 2.02
C TRP A 138 7.30 -8.00 0.78
N TYR A 139 7.07 -7.48 -0.42
CA TYR A 139 7.42 -8.22 -1.65
C TYR A 139 8.94 -8.36 -1.84
N ARG A 140 9.73 -7.39 -1.37
CA ARG A 140 11.20 -7.53 -1.37
C ARG A 140 11.68 -8.64 -0.44
N ARG A 141 10.92 -8.98 0.61
CA ARG A 141 11.21 -10.14 1.48
C ARG A 141 10.97 -11.48 0.78
N ASP A 142 10.11 -11.52 -0.22
CA ASP A 142 9.87 -12.73 -1.02
C ASP A 142 10.92 -12.92 -2.14
N LEU A 143 11.87 -11.98 -2.31
CA LEU A 143 12.97 -12.15 -3.27
C LEU A 143 13.97 -13.22 -2.78
N PRO A 144 14.57 -14.02 -3.68
CA PRO A 144 15.52 -15.08 -3.30
C PRO A 144 16.75 -14.59 -2.50
N THR A 145 17.07 -13.30 -2.61
CA THR A 145 18.20 -12.67 -1.93
C THR A 145 17.86 -12.16 -0.53
N SER A 146 16.60 -12.24 -0.10
CA SER A 146 16.19 -11.77 1.22
C SER A 146 16.30 -12.88 2.26
N GLU A 147 16.88 -12.54 3.41
CA GLU A 147 16.96 -13.43 4.58
C GLU A 147 15.72 -13.29 5.49
N ARG A 148 14.80 -12.36 5.16
CA ARG A 148 13.61 -12.07 5.96
C ARG A 148 12.42 -12.88 5.43
N PRO A 149 11.55 -13.42 6.31
CA PRO A 149 10.35 -14.12 5.87
C PRO A 149 9.38 -13.16 5.17
N GLY A 150 8.90 -13.55 4.00
CA GLY A 150 7.89 -12.82 3.24
C GLY A 150 6.46 -13.27 3.53
N ILE A 151 5.53 -12.94 2.62
CA ILE A 151 4.09 -13.00 2.88
C ILE A 151 3.62 -14.45 3.14
N ALA A 152 4.08 -15.40 2.32
CA ALA A 152 3.65 -16.80 2.43
C ALA A 152 4.06 -17.44 3.76
N HIS A 153 5.30 -17.20 4.22
CA HIS A 153 5.78 -17.71 5.50
C HIS A 153 4.94 -17.20 6.67
N TYR A 154 4.60 -15.90 6.65
CA TYR A 154 3.80 -15.28 7.70
C TYR A 154 2.37 -15.85 7.76
N LEU A 155 1.75 -16.07 6.60
CA LEU A 155 0.41 -16.67 6.53
C LEU A 155 0.40 -18.12 7.01
N ASP A 156 1.43 -18.91 6.66
CA ASP A 156 1.58 -20.28 7.16
C ASP A 156 1.73 -20.32 8.68
N GLN A 157 2.47 -19.37 9.27
CA GLN A 157 2.61 -19.26 10.71
C GLN A 157 1.27 -18.94 11.38
N GLN A 158 0.54 -17.95 10.89
CA GLN A 158 -0.79 -17.58 11.41
C GLN A 158 -1.80 -18.73 11.30
N ALA A 159 -1.77 -19.49 10.20
CA ALA A 159 -2.62 -20.66 10.02
C ALA A 159 -2.29 -21.77 11.05
N ARG A 160 -1.01 -21.97 11.39
CA ARG A 160 -0.58 -22.93 12.42
C ARG A 160 -1.01 -22.50 13.82
N ASP A 161 -0.81 -21.24 14.16
CA ASP A 161 -1.19 -20.68 15.48
C ASP A 161 -2.70 -20.78 15.70
N ASN A 162 -3.51 -20.45 14.69
CA ASN A 162 -4.96 -20.58 14.73
C ASN A 162 -5.43 -22.03 14.88
N ARG A 163 -4.73 -23.01 14.27
CA ARG A 163 -5.04 -24.44 14.46
C ARG A 163 -4.67 -24.92 15.86
N ALA A 164 -3.51 -24.51 16.39
CA ALA A 164 -3.07 -24.89 17.72
C ALA A 164 -4.00 -24.32 18.82
N GLY A 165 -4.41 -23.04 18.69
CA GLY A 165 -5.34 -22.40 19.62
C GLY A 165 -6.74 -23.02 19.63
N ARG A 166 -7.21 -23.56 18.50
CA ARG A 166 -8.50 -24.29 18.40
C ARG A 166 -8.45 -25.72 18.97
N VAL A 167 -7.29 -26.33 19.07
CA VAL A 167 -7.12 -27.68 19.65
C VAL A 167 -6.96 -27.60 21.18
N ALA A 168 -6.54 -26.45 21.71
CA ALA A 168 -6.35 -26.21 23.14
C ALA A 168 -7.59 -25.63 23.85
N ALA A 169 -8.66 -25.30 23.11
CA ALA A 169 -9.93 -24.74 23.60
C ALA A 169 -11.06 -25.75 23.49
#